data_AF-A0AAN8BJE2-F1
#
_entry.id   AF-A0AAN8BJE2-F1
#
_cell.length_a   1.000
_cell.length_b   1.000
_cell.length_c   1.000
_cell.angle_alpha   90.00
_cell.angle_beta   90.00
_cell.angle_gamma   90.00
#
_symmetry.space_group_name_H-M   'P 1'
#
loop_
_entity.id
_entity.type
_entity.pdbx_description
1 polymer ?
#
loop_
_entity_poly.entity_id
_entity_poly.type
_entity_poly.pdbx_seq_one_letter_code
_entity_poly.pdbx_strand_id
1 'polypeptide(L)'
;MHSILLGVTKTVTNKWFSPTESGQPYFVGKKLKEISKRLQHVQPPDFIERLPRDLELHYNHFKATEFQMWLLFYALPCLDGILGDKYLRHFAHLCEAVHILLGDKITAESLEIASSLLDIFYKDFADCYGAGSCGINVHNAAVSCVRQWGPLWAWSCFCFEDANAMIL
;
A
#
# COMPACT_ATOMS: atom_id res chain seq x y z
N MET A 1 4.62 -7.69 6.95
CA MET A 1 3.75 -6.50 6.75
C MET A 1 4.56 -5.21 6.52
N HIS A 2 5.55 -4.88 7.37
CA HIS A 2 6.36 -3.66 7.26
C HIS A 2 7.04 -3.42 5.89
N SER A 3 7.62 -4.46 5.26
CA SER A 3 8.25 -4.35 3.94
C SER A 3 7.25 -3.97 2.83
N ILE A 4 6.00 -4.41 2.94
CA ILE A 4 4.94 -4.02 1.99
C ILE A 4 4.58 -2.55 2.21
N LEU A 5 4.34 -2.15 3.47
CA LEU A 5 3.83 -0.83 3.80
C LEU A 5 4.89 0.28 3.69
N LEU A 6 6.00 0.16 4.44
CA LEU A 6 7.08 1.16 4.43
C LEU A 6 8.07 0.97 3.29
N GLY A 7 8.09 -0.21 2.64
CA GLY A 7 8.84 -0.44 1.42
C GLY A 7 8.02 -0.10 0.20
N VAL A 8 7.18 -1.03 -0.26
CA VAL A 8 6.49 -0.93 -1.56
C VAL A 8 5.49 0.23 -1.61
N THR A 9 4.52 0.27 -0.68
CA THR A 9 3.44 1.27 -0.67
C THR A 9 4.00 2.68 -0.53
N LYS A 10 4.98 2.89 0.36
CA LYS A 10 5.68 4.16 0.52
C LYS A 10 6.43 4.57 -0.75
N THR A 11 7.18 3.66 -1.38
CA THR A 11 7.90 3.93 -2.63
C THR A 11 6.95 4.35 -3.74
N VAL A 12 5.86 3.62 -3.95
CA VAL A 12 4.86 3.94 -4.97
C VAL A 12 4.17 5.28 -4.69
N THR A 13 3.81 5.54 -3.42
CA THR A 13 3.20 6.81 -3.01
C THR A 13 4.14 7.99 -3.26
N ASN A 14 5.42 7.84 -2.94
CA ASN A 14 6.44 8.87 -3.22
C ASN A 14 6.61 9.10 -4.72
N LYS A 15 6.51 8.06 -5.54
CA LYS A 15 6.58 8.21 -7.00
C LYS A 15 5.46 9.07 -7.56
N TRP A 16 4.26 8.93 -7.02
CA TRP A 16 3.10 9.70 -7.48
C TRP A 16 3.17 11.17 -7.07
N PHE A 17 3.76 11.49 -5.91
CA PHE A 17 3.63 12.81 -5.29
C PHE A 17 4.93 13.62 -5.17
N SER A 18 6.10 12.97 -5.21
CA SER A 18 7.38 13.68 -5.05
C SER A 18 7.67 14.61 -6.24
N PRO A 19 8.02 15.89 -6.01
CA PRO A 19 8.40 16.81 -7.08
C PRO A 19 9.59 16.33 -7.94
N THR A 20 10.45 15.46 -7.40
CA THR A 20 11.57 14.85 -8.12
C THR A 20 11.11 13.98 -9.30
N GLU A 21 9.86 13.52 -9.26
CA GLU A 21 9.26 12.65 -10.27
C GLU A 21 8.38 13.45 -11.25
N SER A 22 8.40 14.79 -11.19
CA SER A 22 7.47 15.65 -11.94
C SER A 22 7.51 15.50 -13.46
N GLY A 23 8.58 14.94 -14.02
CA GLY A 23 8.72 14.61 -15.44
C GLY A 23 8.14 13.25 -15.84
N GLN A 24 7.64 12.46 -14.88
CA GLN A 24 7.20 11.08 -15.11
C GLN A 24 5.70 11.00 -15.39
N PRO A 25 5.26 10.03 -16.22
CA PRO A 25 3.86 9.88 -16.60
C PRO A 25 2.92 9.47 -15.44
N TYR A 26 3.46 8.88 -14.38
CA TYR A 26 2.70 8.51 -13.17
C TYR A 26 2.60 9.65 -12.14
N PHE A 27 3.25 10.79 -12.38
CA PHE A 27 3.26 11.88 -11.42
C PHE A 27 1.94 12.64 -11.41
N VAL A 28 1.31 12.67 -10.22
CA VAL A 28 0.04 13.37 -9.96
C VAL A 28 0.16 14.36 -8.80
N GLY A 29 1.38 14.70 -8.36
CA GLY A 29 1.64 15.62 -7.24
C GLY A 29 1.02 17.02 -7.43
N LYS A 30 0.76 17.46 -8.66
CA LYS A 30 0.02 18.72 -8.94
C LYS A 30 -1.43 18.69 -8.45
N LYS A 31 -2.03 17.50 -8.34
CA LYS A 31 -3.39 17.27 -7.83
C LYS A 31 -3.40 16.80 -6.38
N LEU A 32 -2.27 16.82 -5.68
CA LEU A 32 -2.16 16.30 -4.31
C LEU A 32 -3.16 16.95 -3.34
N LYS A 33 -3.40 18.26 -3.48
CA LYS A 33 -4.43 18.97 -2.71
C LYS A 33 -5.85 18.45 -2.95
N GLU A 34 -6.18 18.10 -4.20
CA GLU A 34 -7.47 17.50 -4.55
C GLU A 34 -7.60 16.10 -3.92
N ILE A 35 -6.54 15.28 -4.02
CA ILE A 35 -6.49 13.94 -3.44
C ILE A 35 -6.59 14.01 -1.91
N SER A 36 -5.87 14.92 -1.26
CA SER A 36 -5.94 15.13 0.18
C SER A 36 -7.35 15.52 0.63
N LYS A 37 -8.02 16.40 -0.14
CA LYS A 37 -9.42 16.74 0.10
C LYS A 37 -10.32 15.51 -0.02
N ARG A 38 -10.16 14.66 -1.04
CA ARG A 38 -10.95 13.42 -1.17
C ARG A 38 -10.75 12.52 0.04
N LEU A 39 -9.50 12.32 0.47
CA LEU A 39 -9.16 11.52 1.65
C LEU A 39 -9.83 12.04 2.92
N GLN A 40 -9.85 13.36 3.14
CA GLN A 40 -10.49 13.99 4.29
C GLN A 40 -12.03 13.85 4.31
N HIS A 41 -12.67 13.58 3.18
CA HIS A 41 -14.11 13.35 3.09
C HIS A 41 -14.47 11.86 3.22
N VAL A 42 -13.49 10.96 3.27
CA VAL A 42 -13.76 9.54 3.50
C VAL A 42 -14.23 9.34 4.93
N GLN A 43 -15.35 8.63 5.08
CA GLN A 43 -15.80 8.15 6.37
C GLN A 43 -15.21 6.74 6.59
N PRO A 44 -14.24 6.60 7.51
CA PRO A 44 -13.67 5.30 7.79
C PRO A 44 -14.70 4.36 8.45
N PRO A 45 -14.61 3.04 8.21
CA PRO A 45 -15.32 2.06 9.02
C PRO A 45 -14.97 2.15 10.51
N ASP A 46 -15.90 1.73 11.37
CA ASP A 46 -15.81 1.86 12.84
C ASP A 46 -14.57 1.21 13.48
N PHE A 47 -13.95 0.24 12.80
CA PHE A 47 -12.74 -0.44 13.28
C PHE A 47 -11.45 0.36 13.02
N ILE A 48 -11.51 1.47 12.28
CA ILE A 48 -10.37 2.36 12.07
C ILE A 48 -10.45 3.49 13.10
N GLU A 49 -9.64 3.38 14.14
CA GLU A 49 -9.68 4.30 15.29
C GLU A 49 -9.29 5.75 14.98
N ARG A 50 -8.56 5.99 13.89
CA ARG A 50 -7.98 7.30 13.56
C ARG A 50 -8.39 7.76 12.17
N LEU A 51 -8.86 9.01 12.09
CA LEU A 51 -9.10 9.69 10.82
C LEU A 51 -7.78 9.85 10.05
N PRO A 52 -7.82 9.78 8.70
CA PRO A 52 -6.63 9.94 7.88
C PRO A 52 -6.04 11.35 8.06
N ARG A 53 -4.72 11.41 8.25
CA ARG A 53 -3.99 12.69 8.23
C ARG A 53 -3.99 13.30 6.84
N ASP A 54 -3.81 14.62 6.79
CA ASP A 54 -3.67 15.36 5.53
C ASP A 54 -2.52 14.78 4.69
N LEU A 55 -2.85 14.32 3.49
CA LEU A 55 -1.91 13.66 2.59
C LEU A 55 -0.88 14.66 2.05
N GLU A 56 -1.30 15.89 1.74
CA GLU A 56 -0.44 16.95 1.19
C GLU A 56 0.70 17.30 2.17
N LEU A 57 0.37 17.36 3.46
CA LEU A 57 1.33 17.73 4.50
C LEU A 57 2.20 16.56 4.97
N HIS A 58 1.69 15.31 4.90
CA HIS A 58 2.27 14.22 5.68
C HIS A 58 2.62 12.94 4.93
N TYR A 59 2.36 12.78 3.62
CA TYR A 59 2.55 11.48 2.93
C TYR A 59 3.97 10.89 3.09
N ASN A 60 5.02 11.72 3.13
CA ASN A 60 6.41 11.28 3.33
C ASN A 60 6.68 10.66 4.72
N HIS A 61 5.85 11.01 5.70
CA HIS A 61 5.98 10.69 7.13
C HIS A 61 4.78 9.89 7.65
N PHE A 62 4.02 9.24 6.76
CA PHE A 62 3.02 8.26 7.18
C PHE A 62 3.68 7.11 7.94
N LYS A 63 3.05 6.71 9.03
CA LYS A 63 3.38 5.49 9.78
C LYS A 63 2.94 4.27 8.98
N ALA A 64 3.44 3.10 9.34
CA ALA A 64 3.08 1.86 8.67
C ALA A 64 1.56 1.60 8.71
N THR A 65 0.91 1.83 9.85
CA THR A 65 -0.56 1.69 9.99
C THR A 65 -1.33 2.63 9.08
N GLU A 66 -0.84 3.85 8.85
CA GLU A 66 -1.46 4.78 7.92
C GLU A 66 -1.25 4.36 6.47
N PHE A 67 -0.07 3.84 6.12
CA PHE A 67 0.15 3.21 4.83
C PHE A 67 -0.72 1.96 4.63
N GLN A 68 -1.06 1.23 5.69
CA GLN A 68 -1.98 0.10 5.60
C GLN A 68 -3.39 0.57 5.25
N MET A 69 -3.89 1.61 5.93
CA MET A 69 -5.21 2.16 5.62
C MET A 69 -5.25 2.80 4.24
N TRP A 70 -4.17 3.50 3.86
CA TRP A 70 -3.98 4.04 2.52
C TRP A 70 -4.05 2.93 1.46
N LEU A 71 -3.29 1.85 1.64
CA LEU A 71 -3.25 0.71 0.72
C LEU A 71 -4.61 0.02 0.59
N LEU A 72 -5.28 -0.27 1.70
CA LEU A 72 -6.46 -1.13 1.70
C LEU A 72 -7.77 -0.40 1.41
N PHE A 73 -7.89 0.87 1.80
CA PHE A 73 -9.19 1.54 1.82
C PHE A 73 -9.22 2.86 1.04
N TYR A 74 -8.11 3.61 1.00
CA TYR A 74 -8.18 5.01 0.57
C TYR A 74 -7.56 5.30 -0.80
N ALA A 75 -6.44 4.66 -1.13
CA ALA A 75 -5.66 5.03 -2.32
C ALA A 75 -6.47 4.90 -3.60
N LEU A 76 -7.10 3.75 -3.85
CA LEU A 76 -7.88 3.50 -5.07
C LEU A 76 -9.02 4.52 -5.27
N PRO A 77 -9.95 4.73 -4.33
CA PRO A 77 -11.03 5.71 -4.52
C PRO A 77 -10.52 7.16 -4.56
N CYS A 78 -9.44 7.49 -3.83
CA CYS A 78 -8.89 8.85 -3.87
C CYS A 78 -8.15 9.16 -5.18
N LEU A 79 -7.59 8.14 -5.84
CA LEU A 79 -6.80 8.28 -7.07
C LEU A 79 -7.62 8.03 -8.34
N ASP A 80 -8.82 7.47 -8.23
CA ASP A 80 -9.72 7.23 -9.37
C ASP A 80 -10.02 8.51 -10.16
N GLY A 81 -9.87 8.43 -11.49
CA GLY A 81 -9.97 9.58 -12.40
C GLY A 81 -8.86 10.64 -12.27
N ILE A 82 -7.87 10.44 -11.39
CA ILE A 82 -6.69 11.32 -11.25
C ILE A 82 -5.42 10.63 -11.74
N LEU A 83 -5.15 9.43 -11.23
CA LEU A 83 -4.02 8.61 -11.63
C LEU A 83 -4.39 7.83 -12.90
N GLY A 84 -3.45 7.73 -13.85
CA GLY A 84 -3.71 6.98 -15.08
C GLY A 84 -4.06 5.52 -14.79
N ASP A 85 -5.07 5.00 -15.49
CA ASP A 85 -5.60 3.64 -15.35
C ASP A 85 -4.54 2.54 -15.25
N LYS A 86 -3.48 2.65 -16.04
CA LYS A 86 -2.36 1.70 -16.02
C LYS A 86 -1.78 1.57 -14.61
N TYR A 87 -1.50 2.69 -13.95
CA TYR A 87 -0.89 2.72 -12.62
C TYR A 87 -1.89 2.40 -11.52
N LEU A 88 -3.16 2.80 -11.70
CA LEU A 88 -4.22 2.50 -10.75
C LEU A 88 -4.50 0.99 -10.70
N ARG A 89 -4.65 0.34 -11.87
CA ARG A 89 -4.81 -1.11 -11.98
C ARG A 89 -3.58 -1.84 -11.48
N HIS A 90 -2.38 -1.37 -11.82
CA HIS A 90 -1.14 -1.93 -11.28
C HIS A 90 -1.18 -1.95 -9.76
N PHE A 91 -1.44 -0.82 -9.10
CA PHE A 91 -1.56 -0.75 -7.65
C PHE A 91 -2.70 -1.60 -7.08
N ALA A 92 -3.82 -1.74 -7.79
CA ALA A 92 -4.96 -2.56 -7.35
C ALA A 92 -4.58 -4.04 -7.16
N HIS A 93 -3.67 -4.60 -7.98
CA HIS A 93 -3.16 -5.97 -7.76
C HIS A 93 -2.51 -6.12 -6.39
N LEU A 94 -1.72 -5.12 -5.96
CA LEU A 94 -1.11 -5.11 -4.64
C LEU A 94 -2.17 -4.99 -3.53
N CYS A 95 -3.15 -4.09 -3.69
CA CYS A 95 -4.25 -3.92 -2.74
C CYS A 95 -5.00 -5.24 -2.52
N GLU A 96 -5.40 -5.89 -3.61
CA GLU A 96 -6.18 -7.12 -3.59
C GLU A 96 -5.38 -8.29 -3.01
N ALA A 97 -4.13 -8.47 -3.44
CA ALA A 97 -3.28 -9.51 -2.89
C ALA A 97 -3.09 -9.37 -1.38
N VAL A 98 -2.82 -8.14 -0.90
CA VAL A 98 -2.63 -7.87 0.54
C VAL A 98 -3.93 -8.05 1.30
N HIS A 99 -5.07 -7.66 0.74
CA HIS A 99 -6.38 -7.91 1.34
C HIS A 99 -6.63 -9.41 1.55
N ILE A 100 -6.36 -10.24 0.54
CA ILE A 100 -6.48 -11.70 0.65
C ILE A 100 -5.56 -12.25 1.75
N LEU A 101 -4.30 -11.83 1.77
CA LEU A 101 -3.30 -12.30 2.74
C LEU A 101 -3.56 -11.86 4.18
N LEU A 102 -4.49 -10.91 4.39
CA LEU A 102 -4.96 -10.47 5.70
C LEU A 102 -6.25 -11.16 6.16
N GLY A 103 -6.88 -11.98 5.30
CA GLY A 103 -8.14 -12.63 5.63
C GLY A 103 -8.04 -13.60 6.81
N ASP A 104 -9.12 -13.75 7.57
CA ASP A 104 -9.20 -14.68 8.70
C ASP A 104 -9.26 -16.15 8.25
N LYS A 105 -9.80 -16.40 7.06
CA LYS A 105 -9.92 -17.72 6.45
C LYS A 105 -9.35 -17.67 5.04
N ILE A 106 -8.08 -18.04 4.91
CA ILE A 106 -7.39 -18.05 3.62
C ILE A 106 -7.38 -19.47 3.08
N THR A 107 -8.04 -19.70 1.95
CA THR A 107 -8.01 -21.00 1.27
C THR A 107 -6.76 -21.14 0.42
N ALA A 108 -6.42 -22.37 0.01
CA ALA A 108 -5.33 -22.60 -0.92
C ALA A 108 -5.54 -21.85 -2.25
N GLU A 109 -6.77 -21.82 -2.76
CA GLU A 109 -7.13 -21.09 -3.97
C GLU A 109 -6.90 -19.58 -3.81
N SER A 110 -7.31 -18.99 -2.67
CA SER A 110 -7.06 -17.59 -2.38
C SER A 110 -5.56 -17.27 -2.32
N LEU A 111 -4.74 -18.18 -1.78
CA LEU A 111 -3.28 -18.02 -1.79
C LEU A 111 -2.69 -18.02 -3.20
N GLU A 112 -3.17 -18.89 -4.08
CA GLU A 112 -2.71 -18.92 -5.48
C GLU A 112 -3.11 -17.63 -6.24
N ILE A 113 -4.31 -17.10 -5.96
CA ILE A 113 -4.75 -15.81 -6.48
C ILE A 113 -3.83 -14.69 -5.99
N ALA A 114 -3.59 -14.60 -4.68
CA ALA A 114 -2.71 -13.58 -4.11
C ALA A 114 -1.28 -13.69 -4.68
N SER A 115 -0.77 -14.91 -4.86
CA SER A 115 0.53 -15.15 -5.51
C SER A 115 0.56 -14.64 -6.93
N SER A 116 -0.45 -14.96 -7.72
CA SER A 116 -0.54 -14.54 -9.12
C SER A 116 -0.63 -13.02 -9.24
N LEU A 117 -1.42 -12.36 -8.39
CA LEU A 117 -1.54 -10.90 -8.34
C LEU A 117 -0.21 -10.22 -7.99
N LEU A 118 0.52 -10.75 -7.00
CA LEU A 118 1.85 -10.23 -6.63
C LEU A 118 2.87 -10.45 -7.74
N ASP A 119 2.87 -11.62 -8.38
CA ASP A 119 3.76 -11.91 -9.51
C ASP A 119 3.53 -10.95 -10.67
N ILE A 120 2.27 -10.66 -11.01
CA ILE A 120 1.92 -9.67 -12.03
C ILE A 120 2.40 -8.28 -11.60
N PHE A 121 2.09 -7.87 -10.36
CA PHE A 121 2.51 -6.58 -9.82
C PHE A 121 4.04 -6.40 -9.91
N TYR A 122 4.82 -7.43 -9.58
CA TYR A 122 6.28 -7.36 -9.59
C TYR A 122 6.89 -7.39 -10.98
N LYS A 123 6.33 -8.19 -11.89
CA LYS A 123 6.76 -8.22 -13.30
C LYS A 123 6.54 -6.86 -13.96
N ASP A 124 5.38 -6.26 -13.73
CA ASP A 124 4.97 -5.01 -14.39
C ASP A 124 5.53 -3.76 -13.69
N PHE A 125 6.18 -3.91 -12.54
CA PHE A 125 6.65 -2.78 -11.73
C PHE A 125 7.68 -1.91 -12.50
N ALA A 126 8.64 -2.56 -13.15
CA ALA A 126 9.66 -1.86 -13.93
C ALA A 126 9.05 -1.15 -15.15
N ASP A 127 8.02 -1.73 -15.77
CA ASP A 127 7.31 -1.14 -16.91
C ASP A 127 6.40 0.02 -16.50
N CYS A 128 5.97 0.05 -15.24
CA CYS A 128 5.20 1.15 -14.68
C CYS A 128 6.09 2.30 -14.21
N TYR A 129 7.22 1.99 -13.55
CA TYR A 129 7.97 2.98 -12.77
C TYR A 129 9.46 3.11 -13.14
N GLY A 130 9.94 2.36 -14.14
CA GLY A 130 11.33 2.35 -14.61
C GLY A 130 12.21 1.31 -13.90
N ALA A 131 13.16 0.76 -14.66
CA ALA A 131 14.21 -0.14 -14.14
C ALA A 131 15.04 0.59 -13.06
N GLY A 132 15.18 -0.04 -11.88
CA GLY A 132 15.83 0.56 -10.70
C GLY A 132 14.86 0.95 -9.58
N SER A 133 13.56 0.93 -9.85
CA SER A 133 12.54 1.20 -8.82
C SER A 133 12.19 -0.04 -7.97
N CYS A 134 12.63 -1.23 -8.37
CA CYS A 134 12.43 -2.48 -7.64
C CYS A 134 13.46 -2.60 -6.50
N GLY A 135 13.11 -2.18 -5.29
CA GLY A 135 13.91 -2.44 -4.09
C GLY A 135 13.72 -3.86 -3.55
N ILE A 136 14.59 -4.32 -2.64
CA ILE A 136 14.52 -5.68 -2.05
C ILE A 136 13.18 -5.99 -1.36
N ASN A 137 12.48 -4.95 -0.88
CA ASN A 137 11.16 -5.05 -0.26
C ASN A 137 10.05 -5.52 -1.23
N VAL A 138 10.30 -5.42 -2.53
CA VAL A 138 9.42 -5.90 -3.59
C VAL A 138 9.44 -7.44 -3.63
N HIS A 139 10.50 -8.13 -3.22
CA HIS A 139 10.56 -9.60 -3.31
C HIS A 139 10.21 -10.35 -2.02
N ASN A 140 10.02 -9.65 -0.90
CA ASN A 140 9.77 -10.26 0.41
C ASN A 140 8.27 -10.57 0.69
N ALA A 141 7.39 -10.54 -0.30
CA ALA A 141 5.96 -10.83 -0.10
C ALA A 141 5.71 -12.34 -0.02
N ALA A 142 5.70 -12.89 1.19
CA ALA A 142 4.53 -13.05 2.05
C ALA A 142 3.67 -14.28 1.74
N VAL A 143 3.53 -14.76 0.50
CA VAL A 143 2.63 -15.91 0.22
C VAL A 143 3.18 -17.21 0.81
N SER A 144 4.47 -17.49 0.61
CA SER A 144 5.13 -18.67 1.19
C SER A 144 5.12 -18.63 2.72
N CYS A 145 5.32 -17.45 3.31
CA CYS A 145 5.21 -17.23 4.75
C CYS A 145 3.78 -17.44 5.24
N VAL A 146 2.76 -16.92 4.54
CA VAL A 146 1.36 -17.11 4.96
C VAL A 146 0.94 -18.59 4.86
N ARG A 147 1.42 -19.31 3.84
CA ARG A 147 1.20 -20.75 3.69
C ARG A 147 1.77 -21.56 4.86
N GLN A 148 2.86 -21.10 5.47
CA GLN A 148 3.56 -21.80 6.56
C GLN A 148 3.18 -21.29 7.97
N TRP A 149 2.88 -19.99 8.12
CA TRP A 149 2.78 -19.29 9.43
C TRP A 149 1.39 -18.67 9.66
N GLY A 150 0.48 -18.79 8.70
CA GLY A 150 -0.85 -18.18 8.75
C GLY A 150 -0.88 -16.71 8.31
N PRO A 151 -2.03 -16.04 8.44
CA PRO A 151 -2.28 -14.69 7.89
C PRO A 151 -1.23 -13.65 8.28
N LEU A 152 -1.07 -12.60 7.47
CA LEU A 152 -0.06 -11.55 7.68
C LEU A 152 -0.14 -10.87 9.06
N TRP A 153 -1.34 -10.80 9.66
CA TRP A 153 -1.53 -10.19 10.97
C TRP A 153 -1.00 -11.07 12.12
N ALA A 154 -0.94 -12.40 11.94
CA ALA A 154 -0.56 -13.34 12.99
C ALA A 154 0.92 -13.22 13.42
N TRP A 155 1.75 -12.68 12.54
CA TRP A 155 3.20 -12.50 12.76
C TRP A 155 3.64 -11.06 12.47
N SER A 156 2.70 -10.10 12.50
CA SER A 156 3.02 -8.68 12.38
C SER A 156 3.67 -8.16 13.67
N CYS A 157 4.69 -7.30 13.53
CA CYS A 157 5.35 -6.68 14.67
C CYS A 157 4.57 -5.50 15.28
N PHE A 158 3.41 -5.13 14.74
CA PHE A 158 2.67 -3.95 15.20
C PHE A 158 2.30 -3.98 16.67
N CYS A 159 1.88 -5.14 17.20
CA CYS A 159 1.55 -5.26 18.63
C CYS A 159 2.76 -4.96 19.54
N PHE A 160 3.98 -5.30 19.12
CA PHE A 160 5.20 -5.00 19.87
C PHE A 160 5.58 -3.52 19.78
N GLU A 161 5.40 -2.89 18.61
CA GLU A 161 5.67 -1.47 18.42
C GLU A 161 4.70 -0.58 19.21
N ASP A 162 3.42 -0.95 19.23
CA ASP A 162 2.41 -0.25 20.03
C ASP A 162 2.69 -0.39 21.54
N ALA A 163 3.11 -1.57 22.00
CA ALA A 163 3.52 -1.78 23.38
C ALA A 163 4.74 -0.92 23.76
N ASN A 164 5.73 -0.81 22.87
CA ASN A 164 6.90 0.06 23.10
C ASN A 164 6.52 1.53 23.23
N ALA A 165 5.48 2.00 22.52
CA ALA A 165 4.99 3.37 22.62
C ALA A 165 4.24 3.66 23.93
N MET A 166 3.84 2.65 24.70
CA MET A 166 3.19 2.82 26.01
C MET A 166 4.17 2.78 27.19
N ILE A 167 5.39 2.28 26.98
CA ILE A 167 6.41 2.10 28.03
C ILE A 167 7.40 3.28 28.08
N LEU A 168 7.40 4.14 27.06
CA LEU A 168 8.23 5.35 26.93
C LEU A 168 7.40 6.61 27.17
#